data_AF-A0A6L3AA02-F1
#
_entry.id   AF-A0A6L3AA02-F1
#
_cell.length_a   1.000
_cell.length_b   1.000
_cell.length_c   1.000
_cell.angle_alpha   90.00
_cell.angle_beta   90.00
_cell.angle_gamma   90.00
#
_symmetry.space_group_name_H-M   'P 1'
#
loop_
_entity.id
_entity.type
_entity.pdbx_description
1 polymer ?
#
loop_
_entity_poly.entity_id
_entity_poly.type
_entity_poly.pdbx_seq_one_letter_code
_entity_poly.pdbx_strand_id
1 'polypeptide(L)'
;MFQKTAIMAATIKRNLREPESVQWETIMANDDGSVMCFDYRARNGFGGMTREYISFANGKVSKEAAHWNKHCANKPLNNLIHVRQALK
;
A
#
# COMPACT_ATOMS: atom_id res chain seq x y z
N MET A 1 12.96 0.43 7.03
CA MET A 1 11.89 0.95 6.16
C MET A 1 11.78 0.22 4.81
N PHE A 2 12.65 0.49 3.82
CA PHE A 2 12.48 0.08 2.41
C PHE A 2 12.14 -1.42 2.21
N GLN A 3 12.95 -2.33 2.73
CA GLN A 3 12.73 -3.78 2.54
C GLN A 3 11.36 -4.24 3.09
N LYS A 4 10.96 -3.76 4.27
CA LYS A 4 9.65 -4.08 4.86
C LYS A 4 8.50 -3.57 3.98
N THR A 5 8.62 -2.33 3.49
CA THR A 5 7.65 -1.73 2.58
C THR A 5 7.55 -2.48 1.26
N ALA A 6 8.69 -2.90 0.68
CA ALA A 6 8.73 -3.70 -0.54
C ALA A 6 8.08 -5.08 -0.35
N ILE A 7 8.37 -5.76 0.76
CA ILE A 7 7.74 -7.04 1.10
C ILE A 7 6.23 -6.88 1.22
N MET A 8 5.76 -5.85 1.94
CA MET A 8 4.33 -5.59 2.10
C MET A 8 3.67 -5.26 0.75
N ALA A 9 4.28 -4.41 -0.08
CA ALA A 9 3.76 -4.09 -1.40
C ALA A 9 3.70 -5.31 -2.33
N ALA A 10 4.71 -6.19 -2.28
CA ALA A 10 4.71 -7.46 -3.00
C ALA A 10 3.60 -8.39 -2.51
N THR A 11 3.38 -8.47 -1.19
CA THR A 11 2.27 -9.23 -0.60
C THR A 11 0.94 -8.69 -1.08
N ILE A 12 0.74 -7.36 -1.09
CA ILE A 12 -0.48 -6.75 -1.64
C ILE A 12 -0.64 -7.12 -3.11
N LYS A 13 0.37 -6.90 -3.98
CA LYS A 13 0.33 -7.25 -5.42
C LYS A 13 -0.09 -8.71 -5.64
N ARG A 14 0.52 -9.65 -4.92
CA ARG A 14 0.24 -11.10 -5.02
C ARG A 14 -1.17 -11.50 -4.57
N ASN A 15 -1.81 -10.70 -3.70
CA ASN A 15 -3.16 -10.95 -3.20
C ASN A 15 -4.24 -10.25 -4.05
N LEU A 16 -3.86 -9.50 -5.09
CA LEU A 16 -4.82 -8.96 -6.05
C LEU A 16 -5.32 -10.07 -6.98
N ARG A 17 -6.55 -9.90 -7.46
CA ARG A 17 -7.14 -10.81 -8.45
C ARG A 17 -6.34 -10.85 -9.75
N GLU A 18 -5.89 -9.69 -10.21
CA GLU A 18 -5.01 -9.53 -11.38
C GLU A 18 -3.79 -8.72 -10.95
N PRO A 19 -2.72 -9.38 -10.46
CA PRO A 19 -1.53 -8.72 -9.90
C PRO A 19 -0.88 -7.69 -10.83
N GLU A 20 -0.87 -7.97 -12.14
CA GLU A 20 -0.29 -7.08 -13.15
C GLU A 20 -1.14 -5.85 -13.46
N SER A 21 -2.38 -5.79 -12.98
CA SER A 21 -3.23 -4.61 -13.12
C SER A 21 -2.88 -3.49 -12.14
N VAL A 22 -2.04 -3.75 -11.13
CA VAL A 22 -1.78 -2.80 -10.04
C VAL A 22 -1.12 -1.52 -10.55
N GLN A 23 -1.67 -0.39 -10.15
CA GLN A 23 -1.11 0.94 -10.37
C GLN A 23 -0.94 1.62 -9.03
N TRP A 24 0.30 1.62 -8.51
CA TRP A 24 0.65 2.29 -7.27
C TRP A 24 0.54 3.81 -7.44
N GLU A 25 -0.38 4.43 -6.71
CA GLU A 25 -0.51 5.89 -6.63
C GLU A 25 0.39 6.43 -5.52
N THR A 26 0.36 5.79 -4.35
CA THR A 26 1.13 6.20 -3.18
C THR A 26 1.69 4.99 -2.44
N ILE A 27 2.96 5.10 -2.03
CA ILE A 27 3.59 4.18 -1.08
C ILE A 27 4.32 5.06 -0.06
N MET A 28 3.98 4.93 1.22
CA MET A 28 4.56 5.73 2.29
C MET A 28 4.89 4.85 3.50
N ALA A 29 5.92 5.23 4.26
CA ALA A 29 6.20 4.59 5.55
C ALA A 29 6.94 5.54 6.50
N ASN A 30 6.93 5.22 7.80
CA ASN A 30 7.81 5.83 8.78
C ASN A 30 9.20 5.16 8.79
N ASP A 31 10.16 5.76 9.48
CA ASP A 31 11.59 5.39 9.41
C ASP A 31 11.91 3.93 9.76
N ASP A 32 11.15 3.31 10.67
CA ASP A 32 11.34 1.92 11.09
C ASP A 32 10.48 0.92 10.28
N GLY A 33 9.55 1.42 9.47
CA GLY A 33 8.55 0.64 8.72
C GLY A 33 7.49 -0.02 9.59
N SER A 34 7.24 0.48 10.81
CA SER A 34 6.13 0.04 11.67
C SER A 34 4.78 0.63 11.25
N VAL A 35 4.80 1.74 10.50
CA VAL A 35 3.66 2.31 9.79
C VAL A 35 3.94 2.30 8.29
N MET A 36 3.07 1.68 7.52
CA MET A 36 3.16 1.64 6.04
C MET A 36 1.78 1.89 5.43
N CYS A 37 1.73 2.70 4.39
CA CYS A 37 0.48 3.14 3.76
C CYS A 37 0.59 3.00 2.25
N PHE A 38 -0.42 2.40 1.65
CA PHE A 38 -0.46 2.06 0.24
C PHE A 38 -1.79 2.50 -0.36
N ASP A 39 -1.72 3.25 -1.45
CA ASP A 39 -2.87 3.64 -2.28
C ASP A 39 -2.58 3.20 -3.71
N TYR A 40 -3.52 2.47 -4.30
CA TYR A 40 -3.33 1.89 -5.62
C TYR A 40 -4.66 1.70 -6.34
N ARG A 41 -4.61 1.62 -7.67
CA ARG A 41 -5.71 1.10 -8.48
C ARG A 41 -5.44 -0.34 -8.87
N ALA A 42 -6.47 -1.17 -8.89
CA ALA A 42 -6.37 -2.55 -9.38
C ALA A 42 -7.68 -2.96 -10.07
N ARG A 43 -7.62 -3.99 -10.93
CA ARG A 43 -8.82 -4.53 -11.57
C ARG A 43 -9.68 -5.28 -10.56
N ASN A 44 -10.96 -4.95 -10.51
CA ASN A 44 -11.96 -5.59 -9.67
C ASN A 44 -12.62 -6.79 -10.38
N GLY A 45 -13.55 -7.46 -9.69
CA GLY A 45 -14.23 -8.64 -10.22
C GLY A 45 -15.18 -8.40 -11.40
N PHE A 46 -15.47 -7.14 -11.72
CA PHE A 46 -16.32 -6.71 -12.83
C PHE A 46 -15.52 -6.18 -14.03
N GLY A 47 -14.19 -6.29 -13.97
CA GLY A 47 -13.30 -5.85 -15.05
C GLY A 47 -12.92 -4.37 -15.02
N GLY A 48 -13.49 -3.57 -14.11
CA GLY A 48 -13.17 -2.15 -13.92
C GLY A 48 -11.96 -1.93 -13.01
N MET A 49 -11.37 -0.73 -13.08
CA MET A 49 -10.30 -0.31 -12.15
C MET A 49 -10.91 0.37 -10.92
N THR A 50 -10.59 -0.12 -9.74
CA THR A 50 -11.04 0.46 -8.46
C THR A 50 -9.83 0.95 -7.67
N ARG A 51 -9.96 2.11 -7.02
CA ARG A 51 -8.98 2.62 -6.07
C ARG A 51 -9.16 1.94 -4.72
N GLU A 52 -8.08 1.44 -4.18
CA GLU A 52 -8.00 0.69 -2.93
C GLU A 52 -6.89 1.27 -2.07
N TYR A 53 -7.03 1.15 -0.75
CA TYR A 53 -5.99 1.55 0.19
C TYR A 53 -5.78 0.51 1.28
N ILE A 54 -4.52 0.36 1.68
CA ILE A 54 -4.10 -0.54 2.75
C ILE A 54 -3.17 0.23 3.69
N SER A 55 -3.38 0.06 4.98
CA SER A 55 -2.52 0.62 6.02
C SER A 55 -2.06 -0.49 6.97
N PHE A 56 -0.79 -0.47 7.32
CA PHE A 56 -0.19 -1.30 8.35
C PHE A 56 0.26 -0.38 9.48
N ALA A 57 -0.21 -0.63 10.70
CA ALA A 57 0.23 0.07 11.91
C ALA A 57 -0.07 -0.81 13.13
N ASN A 58 0.74 -0.70 14.18
CA ASN A 58 0.56 -1.46 15.42
C ASN A 58 0.43 -2.99 15.19
N GLY A 59 1.16 -3.53 14.20
CA GLY A 59 1.11 -4.96 13.84
C GLY A 59 -0.16 -5.39 13.10
N LYS A 60 -1.08 -4.48 12.77
CA LYS A 60 -2.35 -4.78 12.09
C LYS A 60 -2.35 -4.24 10.65
N VAL A 61 -2.79 -5.07 9.71
CA VAL A 61 -3.16 -4.65 8.35
C VAL A 61 -4.64 -4.26 8.33
N SER A 62 -4.98 -3.13 7.71
CA SER A 62 -6.36 -2.65 7.60
C SER A 62 -6.65 -2.01 6.23
N LYS A 63 -7.88 -2.21 5.75
CA LYS A 63 -8.49 -1.54 4.59
C LYS A 63 -9.52 -0.48 5.00
N GLU A 64 -9.67 -0.20 6.29
CA GLU A 64 -10.69 0.72 6.80
C GLU A 64 -10.23 2.18 6.72
N ALA A 65 -11.12 3.06 6.25
CA ALA A 65 -10.85 4.51 6.15
C ALA A 65 -10.43 5.10 7.50
N ALA A 66 -11.03 4.65 8.60
CA ALA A 66 -10.69 5.13 9.95
C ALA A 66 -9.22 4.82 10.30
N HIS A 67 -8.74 3.62 9.95
CA HIS A 67 -7.34 3.24 10.20
C HIS A 67 -6.38 4.04 9.31
N TRP A 68 -6.75 4.24 8.04
CA TRP A 68 -6.00 5.13 7.13
C TRP A 68 -5.92 6.56 7.64
N ASN A 69 -7.03 7.17 8.03
CA ASN A 69 -7.07 8.55 8.51
C ASN A 69 -6.24 8.73 9.80
N LYS A 70 -6.23 7.70 10.65
CA LYS A 70 -5.47 7.72 11.89
C LYS A 70 -3.96 7.63 11.67
N HIS A 71 -3.51 6.83 10.70
CA HIS A 71 -2.11 6.44 10.58
C HIS A 71 -1.39 6.96 9.31
N CYS A 72 -2.13 7.35 8.28
CA CYS A 72 -1.61 7.67 6.95
C CYS A 72 -1.92 9.10 6.53
N ALA A 73 -3.20 9.49 6.55
CA ALA A 73 -3.62 10.80 6.06
C ALA A 73 -3.00 11.93 6.89
N ASN A 74 -2.40 12.91 6.20
CA ASN A 74 -1.76 14.09 6.81
C ASN A 74 -0.71 13.73 7.88
N LYS A 75 -0.05 12.57 7.75
CA LYS A 75 1.04 12.16 8.64
C LYS A 75 2.40 12.42 7.96
N PRO A 76 3.44 12.74 8.74
CA PRO A 76 4.79 12.98 8.20
C PRO A 76 5.46 11.63 7.87
N LEU A 77 5.00 10.98 6.81
CA LEU A 77 5.56 9.72 6.32
C LEU A 77 6.46 9.98 5.12
N ASN A 78 7.49 9.15 4.98
CA ASN A 78 8.41 9.21 3.86
C ASN A 78 7.74 8.67 2.60
N ASN A 79 7.85 9.41 1.49
CA ASN A 79 7.40 8.93 0.18
C ASN A 79 8.35 7.85 -0.34
N LEU A 80 7.80 6.67 -0.56
CA LEU A 80 8.48 5.46 -0.98
C LEU A 80 7.94 4.91 -2.29
N ILE A 81 7.33 5.75 -3.14
CA ILE A 81 6.76 5.32 -4.42
C ILE A 81 7.75 4.57 -5.31
N HIS A 82 9.05 4.82 -5.16
CA HIS A 82 10.13 4.12 -5.87
C HIS A 82 10.20 2.61 -5.56
N VAL A 83 9.62 2.14 -4.44
CA VAL A 83 9.47 0.70 -4.13
C VAL A 83 8.83 -0.08 -5.28
N ARG A 84 7.92 0.55 -6.04
CA ARG A 84 7.26 -0.09 -7.20
C ARG A 84 8.24 -0.65 -8.24
N GLN A 85 9.46 -0.10 -8.34
CA GLN A 85 10.48 -0.56 -9.27
C GLN A 85 11.01 -1.96 -8.92
N ALA A 86 10.89 -2.37 -7.65
CA ALA A 86 11.25 -3.69 -7.17
C ALA A 86 10.11 -4.73 -7.28
N LEU A 87 8.92 -4.31 -7.73
CA LEU A 87 7.71 -5.13 -7.81
C LEU A 87 7.40 -5.61 -9.23
N LYS A 88 8.41 -5.61 -10.11
CA LYS A 88 8.29 -6.15 -11.47
C LYS A 88 7.78 -7.58 -11.41
#